data_AF-A0A355TRB1-F1
#
_entry.id   AF-A0A355TRB1-F1
#
_cell.length_a   1.000
_cell.length_b   1.000
_cell.length_c   1.000
_cell.angle_alpha   90.00
_cell.angle_beta   90.00
_cell.angle_gamma   90.00
#
_symmetry.space_group_name_H-M   'P 1'
#
loop_
_entity.id
_entity.type
_entity.pdbx_description
1 polymer ?
#
loop_
_entity_poly.entity_id
_entity_poly.type
_entity_poly.pdbx_seq_one_letter_code
_entity_poly.pdbx_strand_id
1 'polypeptide(L)'
;MPFNLGPGELIFLAAAALLLFGPQKLPEIGRALGEALGSLKKAYNSAVNLEDVKSNSPQIANQTNFAQPQTKPVSLPSASELTTSSKAIDPDFQLHSETRSENK
;
A
#
# COMPACT_ATOMS: atom_id res chain seq x y z
N MET A 1 -13.30 -28.66 -39.50
CA MET A 1 -11.91 -28.48 -39.05
C MET A 1 -11.74 -27.01 -38.68
N PRO A 2 -10.97 -26.72 -37.63
CA PRO A 2 -11.39 -26.05 -36.40
C PRO A 2 -11.21 -24.52 -36.44
N PHE A 3 -11.61 -23.86 -35.35
CA PHE A 3 -11.28 -22.48 -34.94
C PHE A 3 -9.98 -21.96 -35.59
N ASN A 4 -10.12 -21.33 -36.75
CA ASN A 4 -9.06 -20.53 -37.34
C ASN A 4 -9.12 -19.19 -36.63
N LEU A 5 -8.66 -19.16 -35.37
CA LEU A 5 -8.61 -17.95 -34.56
C LEU A 5 -7.60 -17.00 -35.18
N GLY A 6 -8.06 -16.29 -36.21
CA GLY A 6 -7.27 -15.34 -36.95
C GLY A 6 -7.15 -14.04 -36.17
N PRO A 7 -6.27 -13.14 -36.64
CA PRO A 7 -6.20 -11.79 -36.09
C PRO A 7 -7.57 -11.08 -36.12
N GLY A 8 -8.44 -11.41 -37.08
CA GLY A 8 -9.82 -10.90 -37.18
C GLY A 8 -10.69 -11.29 -35.98
N GLU A 9 -10.82 -12.59 -35.66
CA GLU A 9 -11.57 -13.02 -34.47
C GLU A 9 -10.97 -12.48 -33.17
N LEU A 10 -9.63 -12.44 -33.05
CA LEU A 10 -8.97 -11.91 -31.85
C LEU A 10 -9.35 -10.44 -31.62
N ILE A 11 -9.35 -9.63 -32.68
CA ILE A 11 -9.76 -8.22 -32.63
C ILE A 11 -11.24 -8.10 -32.29
N PHE A 12 -12.10 -8.96 -32.85
CA PHE A 12 -13.53 -8.95 -32.54
C PHE A 12 -13.79 -9.26 -31.05
N LEU A 13 -13.11 -10.27 -30.50
CA LEU A 13 -13.24 -10.65 -29.09
C LEU A 13 -12.64 -9.59 -28.16
N ALA A 14 -11.48 -9.04 -28.53
CA ALA A 14 -10.89 -7.91 -27.83
C ALA A 14 -11.87 -6.72 -27.84
N ALA A 15 -12.42 -6.34 -28.99
CA ALA A 15 -13.39 -5.25 -29.09
C ALA A 15 -14.62 -5.47 -28.18
N ALA A 16 -15.17 -6.70 -28.12
CA ALA A 16 -16.25 -7.03 -27.20
C ALA A 16 -15.83 -6.85 -25.72
N ALA A 17 -14.63 -7.30 -25.35
CA ALA A 17 -14.08 -7.10 -24.01
C ALA A 17 -13.79 -5.62 -23.71
N LEU A 18 -13.29 -4.85 -24.68
CA LEU A 18 -13.08 -3.40 -24.59
C LEU A 18 -14.40 -2.66 -24.43
N LEU A 19 -15.50 -3.15 -24.98
CA LEU A 19 -16.81 -2.53 -24.79
C LEU A 19 -17.36 -2.78 -23.38
N LEU A 20 -17.13 -3.97 -22.83
CA LEU A 20 -17.60 -4.36 -21.50
C LEU A 20 -16.74 -3.77 -20.38
N PHE A 21 -15.42 -3.81 -20.53
CA PHE A 21 -14.46 -3.32 -19.53
C PHE A 21 -13.94 -1.92 -19.81
N GLY A 22 -13.94 -1.46 -21.07
CA GLY A 22 -13.38 -0.19 -21.50
C GLY A 22 -11.94 -0.30 -22.02
N PRO A 23 -11.55 0.51 -23.04
CA PRO A 23 -10.20 0.53 -23.59
C PRO A 23 -9.12 0.99 -22.59
N GLN A 24 -9.51 1.69 -21.53
CA GLN A 24 -8.59 2.16 -20.48
C GLN A 24 -8.31 1.06 -19.44
N LYS A 25 -9.21 0.08 -19.24
CA LYS A 25 -9.09 -0.91 -18.16
C LYS A 25 -8.21 -2.09 -18.51
N LEU A 26 -8.22 -2.56 -19.75
CA LEU A 26 -7.29 -3.60 -20.20
C LEU A 26 -5.81 -3.22 -20.07
N PRO A 27 -5.34 -2.01 -20.48
CA PRO A 27 -3.94 -1.63 -20.28
C PRO A 27 -3.59 -1.39 -18.81
N GLU A 28 -4.54 -0.94 -18.00
CA GLU A 28 -4.37 -0.79 -16.54
C GLU A 28 -4.11 -2.16 -15.88
N ILE A 29 -4.95 -3.15 -16.18
CA ILE A 29 -4.79 -4.54 -15.70
C ILE A 29 -3.51 -5.16 -16.28
N GLY A 30 -3.21 -4.91 -17.56
CA GLY A 30 -2.00 -5.38 -18.23
C GLY A 30 -0.71 -4.85 -17.59
N ARG A 31 -0.69 -3.60 -17.12
CA ARG A 31 0.46 -3.05 -16.37
C ARG A 31 0.63 -3.75 -15.02
N ALA A 32 -0.44 -3.92 -14.26
CA ALA A 32 -0.37 -4.59 -12.96
C ALA A 32 0.08 -6.06 -13.08
N LEU A 33 -0.48 -6.80 -14.05
CA LEU A 33 -0.06 -8.17 -14.36
C LEU A 33 1.37 -8.21 -14.91
N GLY A 34 1.76 -7.24 -15.74
CA GLY A 34 3.11 -7.14 -16.29
C GLY A 34 4.18 -6.93 -15.22
N GLU A 35 3.91 -6.08 -14.23
CA GLU A 35 4.81 -5.88 -13.08
C GLU A 35 4.91 -7.14 -12.23
N ALA A 36 3.77 -7.81 -11.96
CA ALA A 36 3.74 -9.09 -11.26
C ALA A 36 4.55 -10.16 -12.00
N LEU A 37 4.27 -10.40 -13.28
CA LEU A 37 5.01 -11.36 -14.11
C LEU A 37 6.49 -10.98 -14.28
N GLY A 38 6.82 -9.69 -14.30
CA GLY A 38 8.19 -9.21 -14.36
C GLY A 38 8.99 -9.55 -13.10
N SER A 39 8.40 -9.34 -11.91
CA SER A 39 9.01 -9.74 -10.64
C SER A 39 9.12 -11.26 -10.50
N LEU A 40 8.09 -12.00 -10.94
CA LEU A 40 8.11 -13.46 -10.99
C LEU A 40 9.20 -13.98 -11.93
N LYS A 41 9.35 -13.40 -13.13
CA LYS A 41 10.42 -13.75 -14.07
C LYS A 41 11.80 -13.47 -13.48
N LYS A 42 11.99 -12.35 -12.78
CA LYS A 42 13.28 -12.04 -12.14
C LYS A 42 13.63 -13.05 -11.05
N ALA A 43 12.67 -13.38 -10.18
CA ALA A 43 12.84 -14.40 -9.16
C ALA A 43 13.06 -15.81 -9.75
N TYR A 44 12.30 -16.16 -10.78
CA TYR A 44 12.45 -17.42 -11.52
C TYR A 44 13.84 -17.52 -12.17
N ASN A 45 14.29 -16.47 -12.86
CA ASN A 45 15.62 -16.44 -13.44
C ASN A 45 16.71 -16.53 -12.36
N SER A 46 16.58 -15.84 -11.23
CA SER A 46 17.54 -15.98 -10.13
C SER A 46 17.56 -17.39 -9.56
N ALA A 47 16.40 -18.06 -9.45
CA ALA A 47 16.30 -19.44 -8.96
C ALA A 47 16.82 -20.47 -9.97
N VAL A 48 16.62 -20.26 -11.27
CA VAL A 48 17.09 -21.17 -12.34
C VAL A 48 18.54 -20.94 -12.72
N ASN A 49 19.09 -19.75 -12.48
CA ASN A 49 20.52 -19.45 -12.70
C ASN A 49 21.32 -19.53 -11.39
N LEU A 50 20.79 -20.19 -10.34
CA LEU A 50 21.51 -20.36 -9.08
C LEU A 50 22.78 -21.23 -9.26
N GLU A 51 22.90 -21.94 -10.38
CA GLU A 51 24.15 -22.58 -10.80
C GLU A 51 25.16 -21.65 -11.51
N ASP A 52 24.79 -20.44 -11.95
CA ASP A 52 25.61 -19.58 -12.83
C ASP A 52 25.84 -18.10 -12.37
N VAL A 53 25.25 -17.63 -11.26
CA VAL A 53 25.29 -16.19 -10.91
C VAL A 53 26.43 -15.81 -9.94
N LYS A 54 27.62 -15.55 -10.49
CA LYS A 54 28.63 -14.64 -9.91
C LYS A 54 28.65 -13.25 -10.57
N SER A 55 27.86 -12.98 -11.61
CA SER A 55 27.96 -11.72 -12.34
C SER A 55 26.59 -11.11 -12.64
N ASN A 56 26.49 -9.79 -12.49
CA ASN A 56 25.35 -8.91 -12.78
C ASN A 56 24.36 -8.65 -11.63
N SER A 57 24.80 -7.81 -10.68
CA SER A 57 23.91 -6.91 -9.94
C SER A 57 23.54 -5.69 -10.80
N PRO A 58 22.27 -5.49 -11.19
CA PRO A 58 21.81 -4.19 -11.65
C PRO A 58 21.62 -3.27 -10.44
N GLN A 59 22.36 -2.16 -10.48
CA GLN A 59 22.41 -1.12 -9.46
C GLN A 59 21.03 -0.47 -9.26
N ILE A 60 20.57 -0.46 -8.02
CA ILE A 60 19.50 0.43 -7.55
C ILE A 60 20.17 1.77 -7.22
N ALA A 61 20.49 2.55 -8.25
CA ALA A 61 20.87 3.95 -8.09
C ALA A 61 19.64 4.78 -8.43
N ASN A 62 18.88 5.16 -7.40
CA ASN A 62 18.08 6.41 -7.32
C ASN A 62 17.44 6.49 -5.92
N GLN A 63 18.29 6.61 -4.90
CA GLN A 63 17.89 7.28 -3.66
C GLN A 63 18.16 8.77 -3.85
N THR A 64 17.13 9.52 -4.26
CA THR A 64 17.19 10.97 -4.30
C THR A 64 17.21 11.49 -2.87
N ASN A 65 18.37 12.03 -2.54
CA ASN A 65 18.75 12.78 -1.37
C ASN A 65 17.71 13.87 -1.00
N PHE A 66 17.15 13.81 0.20
CA PHE A 66 16.50 14.94 0.89
C PHE A 66 16.83 14.87 2.39
N ALA A 67 18.08 15.19 2.73
CA ALA A 67 18.45 15.62 4.08
C ALA A 67 18.66 17.15 4.09
N GLN A 68 17.73 17.83 4.74
CA GLN A 68 17.65 19.22 5.21
C GLN A 68 18.95 19.73 5.89
N PRO A 69 19.35 21.04 5.82
CA PRO A 69 19.12 21.97 6.96
C PRO A 69 19.19 23.52 6.75
N GLN A 70 18.51 24.25 7.66
CA GLN A 70 18.64 25.69 8.08
C GLN A 70 17.96 26.80 7.21
N THR A 71 17.40 27.93 7.68
CA THR A 71 17.08 28.58 8.98
C THR A 71 16.33 29.89 8.68
N LYS A 72 15.35 30.31 9.52
CA LYS A 72 15.14 31.69 10.05
C LYS A 72 13.82 31.77 10.88
N PRO A 73 13.71 32.70 11.85
CA PRO A 73 13.30 32.39 13.23
C PRO A 73 12.00 33.07 13.70
N VAL A 74 11.60 32.74 14.94
CA VAL A 74 10.63 33.42 15.83
C VAL A 74 9.15 33.02 15.57
N SER A 75 8.48 32.33 16.49
CA SER A 75 8.15 32.84 17.83
C SER A 75 8.03 31.74 18.90
N LEU A 76 8.69 31.99 20.02
CA LEU A 76 8.42 31.38 21.33
C LEU A 76 7.08 31.90 21.85
N PRO A 77 6.15 31.00 22.23
CA PRO A 77 5.47 31.11 23.51
C PRO A 77 6.08 30.09 24.48
N SER A 78 6.89 30.63 25.37
CA SER A 78 7.31 29.99 26.62
C SER A 78 6.15 30.01 27.60
N ALA A 79 6.09 28.94 28.41
CA ALA A 79 5.35 28.79 29.66
C ALA A 79 3.81 28.74 29.57
N SER A 80 3.26 27.52 29.67
CA SER A 80 2.48 27.11 30.85
C SER A 80 2.10 25.63 30.74
N GLU A 81 2.87 24.82 31.46
CA GLU A 81 2.38 23.79 32.38
C GLU A 81 1.46 22.68 31.83
N LEU A 82 1.99 21.45 31.89
CA LEU A 82 1.19 20.26 32.19
C LEU A 82 0.34 20.54 33.43
N THR A 83 -0.98 20.50 33.31
CA THR A 83 -1.83 19.90 34.33
C THR A 83 -3.07 19.30 33.68
N THR A 84 -3.27 18.01 33.96
CA THR A 84 -4.58 17.41 34.24
C THR A 84 -5.62 18.44 34.67
N SER A 85 -6.69 18.58 33.89
CA SER A 85 -8.00 19.04 34.36
C SER A 85 -9.00 18.72 33.25
N SER A 86 -9.58 17.53 33.24
CA SER A 86 -10.86 17.29 33.93
C SER A 86 -11.82 18.46 33.76
N LYS A 87 -12.44 18.54 32.57
CA LYS A 87 -13.64 19.36 32.38
C LYS A 87 -14.87 18.50 32.66
N ALA A 88 -15.32 18.61 33.91
CA ALA A 88 -16.61 18.16 34.39
C ALA A 88 -17.77 18.70 33.54
N ILE A 89 -18.84 17.92 33.39
CA ILE A 89 -20.24 18.20 33.82
C ILE A 89 -21.07 16.95 33.46
N ASP A 90 -21.23 16.04 34.44
CA ASP A 90 -22.44 15.23 34.64
C ASP A 90 -22.58 15.05 36.16
N PRO A 91 -23.29 15.96 36.86
CA PRO A 91 -23.54 15.83 38.28
C PRO A 91 -24.88 15.12 38.52
N ASP A 92 -25.05 13.87 38.06
CA ASP A 92 -26.22 13.05 38.47
C ASP A 92 -26.04 11.55 38.21
N PHE A 93 -25.05 10.92 38.86
CA PHE A 93 -25.17 9.48 39.11
C PHE A 93 -24.59 9.12 40.48
N GLN A 94 -25.33 9.52 41.50
CA GLN A 94 -25.29 8.87 42.81
C GLN A 94 -26.07 7.55 42.67
N LEU A 95 -25.40 6.41 42.64
CA LEU A 95 -26.03 5.17 43.11
C LEU A 95 -24.99 4.23 43.74
N HIS A 96 -24.83 4.45 45.03
CA HIS A 96 -24.78 3.46 46.10
C HIS A 96 -23.81 2.28 45.90
N SER A 97 -22.71 2.36 46.66
CA SER A 97 -21.98 1.21 47.18
C SER A 97 -22.93 0.34 48.01
N GLU A 98 -23.60 -0.59 47.35
CA GLU A 98 -24.34 -1.68 47.97
C GLU A 98 -23.39 -2.88 48.16
N THR A 99 -22.87 -2.95 49.38
CA THR A 99 -22.75 -4.13 50.23
C THR A 99 -22.42 -5.50 49.62
N ARG A 100 -21.35 -6.09 50.19
CA ARG A 100 -21.36 -7.41 50.84
C ARG A 100 -21.80 -8.61 50.00
N SER A 101 -20.82 -9.45 49.63
CA SER A 101 -20.95 -10.91 49.67
C SER A 101 -19.54 -11.52 49.56
N GLU A 102 -18.94 -12.06 50.62
CA GLU A 102 -19.19 -13.39 51.22
C GLU A 102 -18.30 -14.49 50.59
N ASN A 103 -17.31 -14.94 51.37
CA ASN A 103 -16.93 -16.36 51.62
C ASN A 103 -16.56 -17.28 50.43
N LYS A 104 -15.29 -17.65 50.30
CA LYS A 104 -14.71 -18.92 50.80
C LYS A 104 -13.21 -18.98 50.52
#